data_AF-A0A498SCH2-F1
#
_entry.id   AF-A0A498SCH2-F1
#
_cell.length_a   1.000
_cell.length_b   1.000
_cell.length_c   1.000
_cell.angle_alpha   90.00
_cell.angle_beta   90.00
_cell.angle_gamma   90.00
#
_symmetry.space_group_name_H-M   'P 1'
#
loop_
_entity.id
_entity.type
_entity.pdbx_description
1 polymer ?
#
loop_
_entity_poly.entity_id
_entity_poly.type
_entity_poly.pdbx_seq_one_letter_code
_entity_poly.pdbx_strand_id
1 'polypeptide(L)'
;MDPFTISEINRVSLESLAMQIVSMNLGISPLEFPFIEKPNMGELEEAIESLWRQGILEVGNMKTLTSLGKIIASIPVEIPIAKVLIYGCIFEQVEPSLTIAASLATSSPFTNRSFREPDILDRRKNIMSDSGDPFALINAYREFVEMQAERDDIRRWGREKGIDIQRMQLRRQFKELLEHSGILETQSDMDSRERRINAGDRKRLNELKKDARYEVKKRKVLKPEAHFDTIMDSEAIFFFGNLSLMDNVQAIEFYMENRESGIRNILKSHRLNDATFSILKFIVTAGVHPQYAILDQYNSYKIGNELFAHTRRKPFAALHPNSCLSLSPEALDYDRSDKGLSNYHQLISFASFIETTKPYICNSLRVPALALLLLSKSVICSENDCSIICDDFISYKFPRIMEFFTVVEQACATRRQLARALRRGLEGDLSDSHALAKSVVSFLRSNVEYIMTRRACPEDNRELGFILPSGEKLDENDDQEILTSMRLYEAQNDSKLDDELAINKTAEKKPSIEYFCDVCQKILFFGTTFDVLRHKKSH
;
A
#
# COMPACT_ATOMS: atom_id res chain seq x y z
N MET A 1 -13.85 8.26 -41.35
CA MET A 1 -13.47 8.73 -40.01
C MET A 1 -14.65 9.48 -39.47
N ASP A 2 -15.04 9.21 -38.23
CA ASP A 2 -16.09 9.98 -37.58
C ASP A 2 -15.64 11.43 -37.39
N PRO A 3 -16.57 12.40 -37.43
CA PRO A 3 -16.24 13.83 -37.37
C PRO A 3 -15.63 14.24 -36.02
N PHE A 4 -15.90 13.48 -34.94
CA PHE A 4 -15.36 13.71 -33.61
C PHE A 4 -14.97 12.38 -32.96
N THR A 5 -14.03 12.44 -32.01
CA THR A 5 -13.74 11.32 -31.14
C THR A 5 -14.90 11.10 -30.17
N ILE A 6 -15.19 9.83 -29.86
CA ILE A 6 -16.14 9.46 -28.79
C ILE A 6 -15.77 10.20 -27.49
N SER A 7 -16.78 10.72 -26.82
CA SER A 7 -16.66 11.49 -25.58
C SER A 7 -16.00 10.68 -24.46
N GLU A 8 -15.24 11.38 -23.61
CA GLU A 8 -14.49 10.76 -22.51
C GLU A 8 -15.39 10.06 -21.48
N ILE A 9 -16.60 10.58 -21.26
CA ILE A 9 -17.60 9.99 -20.38
C ILE A 9 -18.00 8.56 -20.79
N ASN A 10 -17.84 8.21 -22.07
CA ASN A 10 -18.12 6.87 -22.60
C ASN A 10 -16.86 5.99 -22.71
N ARG A 11 -15.72 6.46 -22.21
CA ARG A 11 -14.40 5.79 -22.33
C ARG A 11 -13.75 5.49 -20.98
N VAL A 12 -14.19 6.16 -19.93
CA VAL A 12 -13.56 6.14 -18.60
C VAL A 12 -14.51 5.55 -17.58
N SER A 13 -13.96 4.92 -16.54
CA SER A 13 -14.75 4.44 -15.40
C SER A 13 -15.53 5.59 -14.74
N LEU A 14 -16.82 5.37 -14.51
CA LEU A 14 -17.73 6.35 -13.95
C LEU A 14 -17.69 6.41 -12.41
N GLU A 15 -16.87 5.58 -11.75
CA GLU A 15 -16.78 5.53 -10.27
C GLU A 15 -16.35 6.88 -9.67
N SER A 16 -15.27 7.47 -10.17
CA SER A 16 -14.77 8.77 -9.70
C SER A 16 -15.75 9.91 -10.00
N LEU A 17 -16.42 9.86 -11.16
CA LEU A 17 -17.45 10.83 -11.55
C LEU A 17 -18.65 10.76 -10.61
N ALA A 18 -19.19 9.56 -10.38
CA ALA A 18 -20.32 9.34 -9.49
C ALA A 18 -20.00 9.80 -8.05
N MET A 19 -18.81 9.47 -7.55
CA MET A 19 -18.36 9.94 -6.23
C MET A 19 -18.29 11.47 -6.14
N GLN A 20 -17.76 12.14 -7.17
CA GLN A 20 -17.68 13.61 -7.21
C GLN A 20 -19.06 14.27 -7.25
N ILE A 21 -20.03 13.72 -7.99
CA ILE A 21 -21.40 14.22 -8.02
C ILE A 21 -22.02 14.17 -6.61
N VAL A 22 -21.81 13.05 -5.90
CA VAL A 22 -22.31 12.91 -4.52
C VAL A 22 -21.57 13.86 -3.57
N SER A 23 -20.26 14.08 -3.74
CA SER A 23 -19.48 14.96 -2.86
C SER A 23 -19.90 16.43 -2.93
N MET A 24 -20.45 16.87 -4.07
CA MET A 24 -21.03 18.21 -4.23
C MET A 24 -22.30 18.43 -3.39
N ASN A 25 -22.82 17.39 -2.71
CA ASN A 25 -23.99 17.46 -1.82
C ASN A 25 -25.22 18.11 -2.47
N LEU A 26 -25.44 17.85 -3.76
CA LEU A 26 -26.56 18.42 -4.52
C LEU A 26 -27.92 17.82 -4.12
N GLY A 27 -27.95 16.74 -3.33
CA GLY A 27 -29.17 16.01 -2.97
C GLY A 27 -29.77 15.19 -4.14
N ILE A 28 -29.07 15.17 -5.27
CA ILE A 28 -29.45 14.49 -6.51
C ILE A 28 -28.66 13.18 -6.60
N SER A 29 -29.30 12.10 -7.05
CA SER A 29 -28.60 10.85 -7.32
C SER A 29 -27.74 10.98 -8.58
N PRO A 30 -26.60 10.27 -8.72
CA PRO A 30 -25.83 10.29 -9.96
C PRO A 30 -26.65 9.89 -11.21
N LEU A 31 -27.71 9.09 -11.04
CA LEU A 31 -28.64 8.67 -12.09
C LEU A 31 -29.57 9.81 -12.56
N GLU A 32 -29.89 10.76 -11.68
CA GLU A 32 -30.75 11.92 -11.98
C GLU A 32 -29.96 13.13 -12.48
N PHE A 33 -28.63 13.05 -12.51
CA PHE A 33 -27.78 14.18 -12.86
C PHE A 33 -27.97 14.60 -14.34
N PRO A 34 -28.13 15.91 -14.63
CA PRO A 34 -28.39 16.41 -15.99
C PRO A 34 -27.09 16.47 -16.81
N PHE A 35 -26.66 15.32 -17.35
CA PHE A 35 -25.52 15.25 -18.26
C PHE A 35 -25.80 15.90 -19.62
N ILE A 36 -24.80 16.55 -20.20
CA ILE A 36 -24.85 17.09 -21.58
C ILE A 36 -24.99 15.93 -22.57
N GLU A 37 -24.15 14.90 -22.41
CA GLU A 37 -24.24 13.62 -23.10
C GLU A 37 -24.38 12.55 -22.03
N LYS A 38 -25.46 11.76 -22.09
CA LYS A 38 -25.74 10.76 -21.06
C LYS A 38 -24.76 9.59 -21.18
N PRO A 39 -24.13 9.17 -20.07
CA PRO A 39 -23.35 7.94 -20.07
C PRO A 39 -24.26 6.72 -20.30
N ASN A 40 -23.64 5.58 -20.56
CA ASN A 40 -24.35 4.31 -20.51
C ASN A 40 -24.89 4.07 -19.09
N MET A 41 -26.22 4.04 -18.95
CA MET A 41 -26.86 3.91 -17.63
C MET A 41 -26.50 2.60 -16.93
N GLY A 42 -26.27 1.51 -17.69
CA GLY A 42 -25.84 0.25 -17.10
C GLY A 42 -24.44 0.32 -16.49
N GLU A 43 -23.51 1.03 -17.14
CA GLU A 43 -22.16 1.26 -16.61
C GLU A 43 -22.19 2.20 -15.38
N LEU A 44 -23.11 3.16 -15.37
CA LEU A 44 -23.31 4.06 -14.23
C LEU A 44 -23.88 3.31 -13.02
N GLU A 45 -24.85 2.42 -13.23
CA GLU A 45 -25.39 1.54 -12.18
C GLU A 45 -24.30 0.60 -11.63
N GLU A 46 -23.49 -0.01 -12.51
CA GLU A 46 -22.37 -0.87 -12.11
C GLU A 46 -21.30 -0.09 -11.31
N ALA A 47 -21.04 1.17 -11.68
CA ALA A 47 -20.13 2.05 -10.95
C ALA A 47 -20.66 2.37 -9.55
N ILE A 48 -21.97 2.67 -9.41
CA ILE A 48 -22.60 2.90 -8.10
C ILE A 48 -22.55 1.64 -7.23
N GLU A 49 -22.82 0.47 -7.82
CA GLU A 49 -22.70 -0.81 -7.11
C GLU A 49 -21.26 -1.06 -6.64
N SER A 50 -20.27 -0.76 -7.49
CA SER A 50 -18.86 -0.82 -7.13
C SER A 50 -18.54 0.11 -5.96
N LEU A 51 -19.04 1.35 -5.95
CA LEU A 51 -18.84 2.30 -4.86
C LEU A 51 -19.43 1.82 -3.52
N TRP A 52 -20.58 1.14 -3.53
CA TRP A 52 -21.14 0.50 -2.33
C TRP A 52 -20.25 -0.62 -1.81
N ARG A 53 -19.80 -1.53 -2.69
CA ARG A 53 -18.91 -2.64 -2.32
C ARG A 53 -17.54 -2.14 -1.85
N GLN A 54 -17.09 -1.02 -2.38
CA GLN A 54 -15.87 -0.34 -1.96
C GLN A 54 -16.02 0.42 -0.63
N GLY A 55 -17.25 0.58 -0.11
CA GLY A 55 -17.54 1.27 1.14
C GLY A 55 -17.47 2.79 1.08
N ILE A 56 -17.58 3.39 -0.12
CA ILE A 56 -17.55 4.84 -0.33
C ILE A 56 -18.92 5.46 -0.10
N LEU A 57 -19.96 4.80 -0.60
CA LEU A 57 -21.35 5.19 -0.40
C LEU A 57 -21.94 4.41 0.77
N GLU A 58 -22.86 5.05 1.49
CA GLU A 58 -23.60 4.41 2.57
C GLU A 58 -24.50 3.29 2.02
N VAL A 59 -24.64 2.20 2.79
CA VAL A 59 -25.41 1.03 2.35
C VAL A 59 -26.87 1.41 2.08
N GLY A 60 -27.33 1.18 0.86
CA GLY A 60 -28.71 1.47 0.46
C GLY A 60 -29.01 2.95 0.19
N ASN A 61 -28.00 3.83 0.24
CA ASN A 61 -28.14 5.23 -0.11
C ASN A 61 -27.19 5.62 -1.25
N MET A 62 -27.73 6.28 -2.27
CA MET A 62 -26.97 6.76 -3.45
C MET A 62 -26.50 8.22 -3.30
N LYS A 63 -26.94 8.91 -2.23
CA LYS A 63 -26.79 10.35 -2.04
C LYS A 63 -25.83 10.72 -0.90
N THR A 64 -25.42 9.77 -0.08
CA THR A 64 -24.57 10.01 1.09
C THR A 64 -23.24 9.26 0.99
N LEU A 65 -22.15 10.01 1.20
CA LEU A 65 -20.80 9.45 1.32
C LEU A 65 -20.55 8.98 2.75
N THR A 66 -19.87 7.85 2.90
CA THR A 66 -19.32 7.38 4.17
C THR A 66 -18.19 8.30 4.64
N SER A 67 -17.75 8.13 5.89
CA SER A 67 -16.56 8.85 6.42
C SER A 67 -15.33 8.67 5.52
N LEU A 68 -15.09 7.44 5.05
CA LEU A 68 -14.01 7.13 4.10
C LEU A 68 -14.25 7.80 2.74
N GLY A 69 -15.48 7.77 2.23
CA GLY A 69 -15.84 8.43 0.96
C GLY A 69 -15.63 9.95 0.98
N LYS A 70 -15.91 10.61 2.12
CA LYS A 70 -15.64 12.05 2.31
C LYS A 70 -14.16 12.39 2.26
N ILE A 71 -13.29 11.58 2.89
CA ILE A 71 -11.84 11.77 2.81
C ILE A 71 -11.37 11.58 1.36
N ILE A 72 -11.76 10.48 0.72
CA ILE A 72 -11.33 10.16 -0.65
C ILE A 72 -11.74 11.25 -1.64
N ALA A 73 -12.97 11.79 -1.50
CA ALA A 73 -13.44 12.86 -2.37
C ALA A 73 -12.62 14.16 -2.27
N SER A 74 -11.83 14.35 -1.20
CA SER A 74 -10.93 15.50 -1.05
C SER A 74 -9.60 15.34 -1.81
N ILE A 75 -9.22 14.12 -2.19
CA ILE A 75 -7.94 13.81 -2.84
C ILE A 75 -8.18 13.55 -4.34
N PRO A 76 -7.49 14.24 -5.26
CA PRO A 76 -7.69 14.11 -6.70
C PRO A 76 -6.96 12.87 -7.27
N VAL A 77 -7.25 11.69 -6.74
CA VAL A 77 -6.65 10.41 -7.17
C VAL A 77 -7.71 9.33 -7.32
N GLU A 78 -7.38 8.24 -8.02
CA GLU A 78 -8.26 7.09 -8.12
C GLU A 78 -8.52 6.46 -6.74
N ILE A 79 -9.69 5.87 -6.57
CA ILE A 79 -10.15 5.34 -5.29
C ILE A 79 -9.16 4.34 -4.66
N PRO A 80 -8.63 3.33 -5.38
CA PRO A 80 -7.72 2.36 -4.76
C PRO A 80 -6.45 3.03 -4.21
N ILE A 81 -5.93 4.03 -4.92
CA ILE A 81 -4.76 4.80 -4.53
C ILE A 81 -5.07 5.62 -3.28
N ALA A 82 -6.20 6.35 -3.28
CA ALA A 82 -6.63 7.14 -2.13
C ALA A 82 -6.76 6.28 -0.86
N LYS A 83 -7.38 5.10 -0.98
CA LYS A 83 -7.54 4.15 0.14
C LYS A 83 -6.18 3.70 0.69
N VAL A 84 -5.23 3.31 -0.15
CA VAL A 84 -3.88 2.91 0.29
C VAL A 84 -3.20 4.04 1.06
N LEU A 85 -3.34 5.28 0.59
CA LEU A 85 -2.75 6.44 1.26
C LEU A 85 -3.42 6.70 2.63
N ILE A 86 -4.75 6.71 2.69
CA ILE A 86 -5.52 6.95 3.92
C ILE A 86 -5.24 5.86 4.96
N TYR A 87 -5.29 4.59 4.58
CA TYR A 87 -4.94 3.50 5.48
C TYR A 87 -3.45 3.55 5.88
N GLY A 88 -2.56 4.01 4.99
CA GLY A 88 -1.17 4.31 5.32
C GLY A 88 -1.04 5.33 6.46
N CYS A 89 -1.86 6.38 6.48
CA CYS A 89 -1.90 7.36 7.56
C CYS A 89 -2.45 6.74 8.86
N ILE A 90 -3.56 5.98 8.78
CA ILE A 90 -4.22 5.36 9.94
C ILE A 90 -3.34 4.32 10.64
N PHE A 91 -2.54 3.57 9.89
CA PHE A 91 -1.60 2.59 10.46
C PHE A 91 -0.19 3.16 10.69
N GLU A 92 0.00 4.46 10.52
CA GLU A 92 1.29 5.15 10.63
C GLU A 92 2.39 4.56 9.70
N GLN A 93 2.00 3.95 8.58
CA GLN A 93 2.89 3.39 7.55
C GLN A 93 2.87 4.25 6.28
N VAL A 94 3.00 5.56 6.42
CA VAL A 94 2.88 6.53 5.32
C VAL A 94 3.96 6.30 4.25
N GLU A 95 5.20 6.09 4.68
CA GLU A 95 6.36 6.01 3.79
C GLU A 95 6.31 4.82 2.81
N PRO A 96 6.07 3.56 3.25
CA PRO A 96 5.87 2.45 2.32
C PRO A 96 4.55 2.56 1.54
N SER A 97 3.47 3.08 2.13
CA SER A 97 2.20 3.28 1.42
C SER A 97 2.31 4.25 0.25
N LEU A 98 3.12 5.31 0.36
CA LEU A 98 3.39 6.22 -0.75
C LEU A 98 4.09 5.51 -1.92
N THR A 99 5.03 4.60 -1.62
CA THR A 99 5.73 3.79 -2.63
C THR A 99 4.77 2.84 -3.35
N ILE A 100 3.88 2.18 -2.58
CA ILE A 100 2.83 1.31 -3.13
C ILE A 100 1.84 2.13 -3.98
N ALA A 101 1.40 3.29 -3.50
CA ALA A 101 0.49 4.18 -4.23
C ALA A 101 1.10 4.63 -5.58
N ALA A 102 2.38 4.99 -5.61
CA ALA A 102 3.11 5.30 -6.83
C ALA A 102 3.13 4.11 -7.82
N SER A 103 3.29 2.89 -7.30
CA SER A 103 3.19 1.67 -8.09
C SER A 103 1.80 1.41 -8.65
N LEU A 104 0.74 1.72 -7.90
CA LEU A 104 -0.62 1.45 -8.34
C LEU A 104 -1.07 2.48 -9.39
N ALA A 105 -0.60 3.72 -9.26
CA ALA A 105 -0.92 4.83 -10.15
C ALA A 105 -0.29 4.71 -11.55
N THR A 106 0.80 3.96 -11.69
CA THR A 106 1.51 3.83 -12.97
C THR A 106 1.73 2.38 -13.38
N SER A 107 1.97 2.18 -14.68
CA SER A 107 2.50 0.92 -15.18
C SER A 107 3.76 0.53 -14.40
N SER A 108 3.95 -0.76 -14.16
CA SER A 108 5.12 -1.32 -13.48
C SER A 108 6.42 -0.63 -13.92
N PRO A 109 7.29 -0.21 -12.97
CA PRO A 109 8.52 0.49 -13.30
C PRO A 109 9.56 -0.42 -13.96
N PHE A 110 9.37 -1.74 -13.91
CA PHE A 110 10.20 -2.70 -14.61
C PHE A 110 9.96 -2.64 -16.14
N THR A 111 11.03 -2.38 -16.88
CA THR A 111 11.02 -2.31 -18.34
C THR A 111 10.93 -3.70 -18.97
N ASN A 112 10.51 -3.79 -20.23
CA ASN A 112 10.43 -5.07 -20.96
C ASN A 112 11.81 -5.77 -21.04
N ARG A 113 12.91 -5.02 -21.09
CA ARG A 113 14.27 -5.57 -21.05
C ARG A 113 14.53 -6.39 -19.79
N SER A 114 13.99 -5.96 -18.65
CA SER A 114 14.14 -6.67 -17.38
C SER A 114 13.53 -8.07 -17.36
N PHE A 115 12.60 -8.37 -18.27
CA PHE A 115 11.97 -9.68 -18.38
C PHE A 115 12.54 -10.55 -19.51
N ARG A 116 13.32 -9.97 -20.43
CA ARG A 116 13.84 -10.67 -21.62
C ARG A 116 15.33 -11.01 -21.51
N GLU A 117 16.11 -10.15 -20.86
CA GLU A 117 17.56 -10.30 -20.78
C GLU A 117 17.95 -11.09 -19.52
N PRO A 118 18.67 -12.23 -19.64
CA PRO A 118 18.98 -13.09 -18.50
C PRO A 118 19.87 -12.39 -17.47
N ASP A 119 20.83 -11.59 -17.92
CA ASP A 119 21.73 -10.83 -17.03
C ASP A 119 20.98 -9.86 -16.12
N ILE A 120 19.96 -9.16 -16.66
CA ILE A 120 19.13 -8.24 -15.89
C ILE A 120 18.20 -9.01 -14.94
N LEU A 121 17.67 -10.15 -15.40
CA LEU A 121 16.84 -11.02 -14.58
C LEU A 121 17.62 -11.55 -13.37
N ASP A 122 18.89 -11.89 -13.53
CA ASP A 122 19.74 -12.30 -12.40
C ASP A 122 20.01 -11.14 -11.44
N ARG A 123 20.32 -9.94 -11.96
CA ARG A 123 20.58 -8.75 -11.11
C ARG A 123 19.35 -8.28 -10.33
N ARG A 124 18.13 -8.54 -10.82
CA ARG A 124 16.89 -8.14 -10.13
C ARG A 124 16.41 -9.15 -9.09
N LYS A 125 16.96 -10.38 -9.02
CA LYS A 125 16.47 -11.43 -8.10
C LYS A 125 16.31 -10.94 -6.66
N ASN A 126 17.25 -10.12 -6.19
CA ASN A 126 17.24 -9.56 -4.83
C ASN A 126 16.11 -8.56 -4.58
N ILE A 127 15.54 -7.97 -5.63
CA ILE A 127 14.44 -6.99 -5.55
C ILE A 127 13.09 -7.72 -5.49
N MET A 128 12.97 -8.84 -6.21
CA MET A 128 11.74 -9.62 -6.29
C MET A 128 11.31 -10.13 -4.92
N SER A 129 10.00 -10.19 -4.70
CA SER A 129 9.44 -10.65 -3.43
C SER A 129 8.43 -11.77 -3.64
N ASP A 130 8.55 -12.81 -2.83
CA ASP A 130 7.62 -13.94 -2.75
C ASP A 130 6.21 -13.53 -2.31
N SER A 131 6.02 -12.30 -1.80
CA SER A 131 4.69 -11.82 -1.43
C SER A 131 3.93 -11.09 -2.52
N GLY A 132 4.61 -10.65 -3.58
CA GLY A 132 3.98 -10.03 -4.74
C GLY A 132 4.61 -8.71 -5.17
N ASP A 133 4.00 -8.13 -6.20
CA ASP A 133 4.52 -6.96 -6.93
C ASP A 133 4.70 -5.72 -6.04
N PRO A 134 3.74 -5.36 -5.14
CA PRO A 134 3.91 -4.17 -4.29
C PRO A 134 5.16 -4.24 -3.40
N PHE A 135 5.51 -5.42 -2.89
CA PHE A 135 6.68 -5.60 -2.03
C PHE A 135 7.99 -5.58 -2.82
N ALA A 136 8.00 -6.10 -4.05
CA ALA A 136 9.15 -5.95 -4.93
C ALA A 136 9.46 -4.47 -5.20
N LEU A 137 8.43 -3.62 -5.21
CA LEU A 137 8.58 -2.18 -5.45
C LEU A 137 9.03 -1.42 -4.21
N ILE A 138 8.62 -1.84 -3.02
CA ILE A 138 9.22 -1.36 -1.77
C ILE A 138 10.72 -1.67 -1.75
N ASN A 139 11.11 -2.88 -2.13
CA ASN A 139 12.52 -3.28 -2.22
C ASN A 139 13.27 -2.46 -3.27
N ALA A 140 12.68 -2.27 -4.45
CA ALA A 140 13.28 -1.49 -5.54
C ALA A 140 13.50 -0.03 -5.12
N TYR A 141 12.50 0.57 -4.47
CA TYR A 141 12.59 1.95 -3.98
C TYR A 141 13.60 2.09 -2.84
N ARG A 142 13.70 1.08 -1.97
CA ARG A 142 14.73 1.06 -0.93
C ARG A 142 16.13 1.05 -1.55
N GLU A 143 16.41 0.14 -2.48
CA GLU A 143 17.72 0.09 -3.17
C GLU A 143 17.99 1.40 -3.92
N PHE A 144 16.98 1.99 -4.56
CA PHE A 144 17.08 3.31 -5.20
C PHE A 144 17.49 4.41 -4.22
N VAL A 145 16.91 4.45 -3.02
CA VAL A 145 17.24 5.45 -2.00
C VAL A 145 18.62 5.18 -1.39
N GLU A 146 19.05 3.92 -1.26
CA GLU A 146 20.41 3.54 -0.84
C GLU A 146 21.44 4.05 -1.87
N MET A 147 21.23 3.79 -3.17
CA MET A 147 22.11 4.29 -4.25
C MET A 147 22.18 5.82 -4.29
N GLN A 148 21.04 6.48 -4.07
CA GLN A 148 21.00 7.93 -3.94
C GLN A 148 21.78 8.41 -2.73
N ALA A 149 21.66 7.74 -1.58
CA ALA A 149 22.38 8.06 -0.34
C ALA A 149 23.89 7.86 -0.44
N GLU A 150 24.36 6.98 -1.32
CA GLU A 150 25.78 6.73 -1.61
C GLU A 150 26.34 7.65 -2.71
N ARG A 151 25.48 8.43 -3.39
CA ARG A 151 25.80 9.28 -4.56
C ARG A 151 26.31 8.50 -5.77
N ASP A 152 25.88 7.26 -5.90
CA ASP A 152 26.22 6.41 -7.03
C ASP A 152 25.39 6.76 -8.28
N ASP A 153 25.81 6.24 -9.44
CA ASP A 153 25.13 6.50 -10.72
C ASP A 153 23.77 5.78 -10.77
N ILE A 154 22.73 6.54 -10.40
CA ILE A 154 21.32 6.13 -10.41
C ILE A 154 20.88 5.64 -11.80
N ARG A 155 21.38 6.25 -12.88
CA ARG A 155 20.99 5.87 -14.25
C ARG A 155 21.60 4.55 -14.64
N ARG A 156 22.86 4.32 -14.25
CA ARG A 156 23.50 3.00 -14.40
C ARG A 156 22.73 1.95 -13.64
N TRP A 157 22.38 2.20 -12.38
CA TRP A 157 21.54 1.30 -11.58
C TRP A 157 20.20 0.98 -12.28
N GLY A 158 19.50 2.00 -12.76
CA GLY A 158 18.24 1.84 -13.51
C GLY A 158 18.40 0.99 -14.77
N ARG A 159 19.51 1.15 -15.52
CA ARG A 159 19.80 0.30 -16.70
C ARG A 159 20.14 -1.13 -16.31
N GLU A 160 20.99 -1.33 -15.31
CA GLU A 160 21.44 -2.66 -14.86
C GLU A 160 20.29 -3.50 -14.29
N LYS A 161 19.32 -2.87 -13.63
CA LYS A 161 18.12 -3.51 -13.08
C LYS A 161 16.91 -3.45 -14.02
N GLY A 162 17.00 -2.69 -15.11
CA GLY A 162 15.92 -2.47 -16.06
C GLY A 162 14.71 -1.73 -15.47
N ILE A 163 14.93 -0.74 -14.60
CA ILE A 163 13.91 0.05 -13.90
C ILE A 163 13.86 1.47 -14.48
N ASP A 164 12.65 1.97 -14.74
CA ASP A 164 12.41 3.36 -15.09
C ASP A 164 12.36 4.24 -13.83
N ILE A 165 13.37 5.09 -13.68
CA ILE A 165 13.56 5.98 -12.53
C ILE A 165 12.48 7.06 -12.44
N GLN A 166 11.91 7.51 -13.57
CA GLN A 166 10.94 8.60 -13.55
C GLN A 166 9.68 8.23 -12.76
N ARG A 167 9.29 6.95 -12.79
CA ARG A 167 8.12 6.43 -12.09
C ARG A 167 8.28 6.49 -10.56
N MET A 168 9.51 6.47 -10.05
CA MET A 168 9.78 6.61 -8.60
C MET A 168 9.56 8.03 -8.09
N GLN A 169 9.42 9.03 -8.97
CA GLN A 169 9.23 10.43 -8.58
C GLN A 169 7.78 10.78 -8.19
N LEU A 170 6.80 9.94 -8.56
CA LEU A 170 5.38 10.16 -8.26
C LEU A 170 5.06 10.11 -6.76
N ARG A 171 5.87 9.37 -6.00
CA ARG A 171 5.80 9.30 -4.54
C ARG A 171 5.77 10.71 -3.91
N ARG A 172 6.53 11.65 -4.47
CA ARG A 172 6.59 13.05 -4.01
C ARG A 172 5.25 13.76 -4.18
N GLN A 173 4.63 13.61 -5.35
CA GLN A 173 3.35 14.26 -5.64
C GLN A 173 2.26 13.78 -4.68
N PHE A 174 2.21 12.48 -4.36
CA PHE A 174 1.24 11.96 -3.39
C PHE A 174 1.52 12.44 -1.97
N LYS A 175 2.78 12.57 -1.57
CA LYS A 175 3.13 13.14 -0.27
C LYS A 175 2.67 14.59 -0.16
N GLU A 176 2.96 15.39 -1.18
CA GLU A 176 2.50 16.79 -1.24
C GLU A 176 0.97 16.86 -1.18
N LEU A 177 0.25 16.02 -1.92
CA LEU A 177 -1.23 15.99 -1.87
C LEU A 177 -1.75 15.68 -0.46
N LEU A 178 -1.14 14.74 0.27
CA LEU A 178 -1.52 14.43 1.64
C LEU A 178 -1.26 15.60 2.60
N GLU A 179 -0.13 16.28 2.46
CA GLU A 179 0.20 17.48 3.24
C GLU A 179 -0.79 18.63 2.96
N HIS A 180 -1.16 18.86 1.69
CA HIS A 180 -2.14 19.89 1.31
C HIS A 180 -3.56 19.57 1.79
N SER A 181 -3.92 18.28 1.85
CA SER A 181 -5.21 17.84 2.36
C SER A 181 -5.35 17.97 3.89
N GLY A 182 -4.25 18.24 4.60
CA GLY A 182 -4.23 18.34 6.06
C GLY A 182 -4.28 16.99 6.79
N ILE A 183 -4.22 15.87 6.07
CA ILE A 183 -4.21 14.51 6.65
C ILE A 183 -2.84 14.20 7.27
N LEU A 184 -1.76 14.76 6.71
CA LEU A 184 -0.40 14.58 7.22
C LEU A 184 0.12 15.89 7.81
N GLU A 185 0.51 15.88 9.08
CA GLU A 185 1.19 17.02 9.70
C GLU A 185 2.56 17.23 9.05
N THR A 186 2.83 18.46 8.59
CA THR A 186 4.15 18.83 8.08
C THR A 186 5.14 18.83 9.25
N GLN A 187 6.22 18.05 9.16
CA GLN A 187 7.32 18.12 10.14
C GLN A 187 8.04 19.47 10.04
N SER A 188 7.51 20.47 10.75
CA SER A 188 7.97 21.87 10.75
C SER A 188 8.91 22.22 11.91
N ASP A 189 9.33 21.26 12.73
CA ASP A 189 10.33 21.50 13.77
C ASP A 189 11.75 21.46 13.17
N MET A 190 12.07 22.49 12.40
CA MET A 190 13.43 22.70 11.87
C MET A 190 14.22 23.63 12.77
N ASP A 191 15.33 23.12 13.30
CA ASP A 191 16.22 23.91 14.14
C ASP A 191 16.76 25.12 13.37
N SER A 192 17.00 26.22 14.09
CA SER A 192 17.51 27.50 13.55
C SER A 192 18.83 27.32 12.80
N ARG A 193 19.59 26.27 13.16
CA ARG A 193 20.83 25.85 12.50
C ARG A 193 20.57 25.21 11.13
N GLU A 194 19.60 24.33 11.02
CA GLU A 194 19.25 23.66 9.76
C GLU A 194 18.69 24.65 8.74
N ARG A 195 17.89 25.64 9.18
CA ARG A 195 17.41 26.71 8.28
C ARG A 195 18.54 27.49 7.60
N ARG A 196 19.68 27.70 8.28
CA ARG A 196 20.86 28.38 7.71
C ARG A 196 21.62 27.49 6.74
N ILE A 197 21.80 26.21 7.08
CA ILE A 197 22.42 25.22 6.20
C ILE A 197 21.61 25.12 4.89
N ASN A 198 20.29 24.99 4.99
CA ASN A 198 19.37 24.94 3.86
C ASN A 198 19.47 26.16 2.94
N ALA A 199 19.66 27.36 3.49
CA ALA A 199 19.80 28.57 2.70
C ALA A 199 21.13 28.60 1.91
N GLY A 200 22.22 28.10 2.49
CA GLY A 200 23.51 27.97 1.81
C GLY A 200 23.50 26.88 0.74
N ASP A 201 22.92 25.75 1.08
CA ASP A 201 22.75 24.59 0.22
C ASP A 201 21.84 24.86 -0.99
N ARG A 202 20.73 25.58 -0.79
CA ARG A 202 19.85 26.05 -1.88
C ARG A 202 20.57 27.00 -2.83
N LYS A 203 21.45 27.86 -2.32
CA LYS A 203 22.27 28.76 -3.15
C LYS A 203 23.25 27.95 -4.01
N ARG A 204 23.95 26.99 -3.40
CA ARG A 204 24.87 26.08 -4.11
C ARG A 204 24.16 25.28 -5.21
N LEU A 205 22.96 24.78 -4.92
CA LEU A 205 22.13 24.08 -5.90
C LEU A 205 21.71 24.99 -7.06
N ASN A 206 21.34 26.25 -6.78
CA ASN A 206 21.01 27.22 -7.82
C ASN A 206 22.21 27.59 -8.70
N GLU A 207 23.42 27.65 -8.12
CA GLU A 207 24.67 27.82 -8.85
C GLU A 207 24.95 26.63 -9.76
N LEU A 208 24.87 25.39 -9.24
CA LEU A 208 25.03 24.17 -10.04
C LEU A 208 23.99 24.06 -11.16
N LYS A 209 22.73 24.44 -10.92
CA LYS A 209 21.69 24.55 -11.96
C LYS A 209 22.02 25.57 -13.03
N LYS A 210 22.66 26.67 -12.64
CA LYS A 210 23.10 27.71 -13.57
C LYS A 210 24.22 27.16 -14.44
N ASP A 211 25.20 26.50 -13.86
CA ASP A 211 26.34 25.90 -14.56
C ASP A 211 25.91 24.77 -15.50
N ALA A 212 25.02 23.87 -15.06
CA ALA A 212 24.47 22.80 -15.90
C ALA A 212 23.71 23.36 -17.13
N ARG A 213 22.97 24.46 -16.96
CA ARG A 213 22.27 25.13 -18.08
C ARG A 213 23.24 25.77 -19.08
N TYR A 214 24.44 26.18 -18.65
CA TYR A 214 25.47 26.69 -19.56
C TYR A 214 26.19 25.57 -20.31
N GLU A 215 26.33 24.38 -19.71
CA GLU A 215 26.97 23.23 -20.34
C GLU A 215 26.18 22.65 -21.52
N VAL A 216 24.84 22.56 -21.37
CA VAL A 216 23.91 22.06 -22.41
C VAL A 216 23.93 22.91 -23.70
N LYS A 217 24.42 24.15 -23.65
CA LYS A 217 24.51 25.03 -24.84
C LYS A 217 25.63 24.65 -25.82
N LYS A 218 26.47 23.65 -25.53
CA LYS A 218 27.38 23.08 -26.54
C LYS A 218 26.60 22.13 -27.45
N ARG A 219 26.18 22.61 -28.64
CA ARG A 219 25.51 21.79 -29.67
C ARG A 219 26.27 20.48 -29.91
N LYS A 220 25.67 19.34 -29.56
CA LYS A 220 26.16 18.03 -29.97
C LYS A 220 25.86 17.87 -31.47
N VAL A 221 26.89 17.84 -32.31
CA VAL A 221 26.78 17.60 -33.75
C VAL A 221 26.76 16.08 -33.98
N LEU A 222 25.70 15.58 -34.62
CA LEU A 222 25.60 14.16 -34.98
C LEU A 222 26.66 13.85 -36.06
N LYS A 223 27.50 12.84 -35.81
CA LYS A 223 28.47 12.37 -36.81
C LYS A 223 27.78 11.36 -37.74
N PRO A 224 27.99 11.44 -39.06
CA PRO A 224 27.26 10.64 -40.05
C PRO A 224 27.54 9.13 -39.98
N GLU A 225 28.64 8.69 -39.36
CA GLU A 225 29.00 7.28 -39.22
C GLU A 225 28.50 6.62 -37.92
N ALA A 226 27.81 7.36 -37.05
CA ALA A 226 27.36 6.83 -35.76
C ALA A 226 25.97 6.18 -35.90
N HIS A 227 25.93 4.85 -35.90
CA HIS A 227 24.68 4.10 -35.81
C HIS A 227 24.03 4.32 -34.43
N PHE A 228 22.69 4.30 -34.36
CA PHE A 228 21.92 4.66 -33.17
C PHE A 228 22.33 3.81 -31.94
N ASP A 229 22.63 2.54 -32.16
CA ASP A 229 23.08 1.62 -31.11
C ASP A 229 24.51 1.94 -30.63
N THR A 230 25.40 2.36 -31.54
CA THR A 230 26.77 2.75 -31.20
C THR A 230 26.82 4.06 -30.41
N ILE A 231 25.84 4.95 -30.55
CA ILE A 231 25.75 6.19 -29.76
C ILE A 231 25.40 5.86 -28.30
N MET A 232 24.51 4.90 -28.07
CA MET A 232 24.13 4.45 -26.73
C MET A 232 25.29 3.70 -26.04
N ASP A 233 26.08 2.92 -26.79
CA ASP A 233 27.27 2.23 -26.27
C ASP A 233 28.51 3.14 -26.15
N SER A 234 28.65 4.17 -27.00
CA SER A 234 29.73 5.16 -26.89
C SER A 234 29.52 6.11 -25.72
N GLU A 235 28.25 6.45 -25.42
CA GLU A 235 27.86 7.06 -24.15
C GLU A 235 28.06 6.09 -22.96
N ALA A 236 28.27 4.79 -23.15
CA ALA A 236 28.64 3.90 -22.03
C ALA A 236 30.14 3.97 -21.68
N ILE A 237 31.02 4.15 -22.67
CA ILE A 237 32.49 4.14 -22.45
C ILE A 237 33.00 5.47 -21.86
N PHE A 238 32.42 6.61 -22.23
CA PHE A 238 32.80 7.92 -21.69
C PHE A 238 32.29 8.19 -20.25
N PHE A 239 31.36 7.35 -19.76
CA PHE A 239 30.73 7.49 -18.44
C PHE A 239 31.39 6.67 -17.34
N PHE A 240 32.44 5.88 -17.64
CA PHE A 240 33.20 5.17 -16.60
C PHE A 240 34.00 6.10 -15.67
N GLY A 241 34.00 7.42 -15.91
CA GLY A 241 34.86 8.36 -15.18
C GLY A 241 34.24 9.60 -14.55
N ASN A 242 33.05 10.08 -14.93
CA ASN A 242 32.45 11.30 -14.34
C ASN A 242 30.93 11.38 -14.53
N LEU A 243 30.18 11.61 -13.45
CA LEU A 243 28.75 11.93 -13.47
C LEU A 243 28.49 13.17 -14.33
N SER A 244 27.40 13.19 -15.11
CA SER A 244 26.95 14.40 -15.80
C SER A 244 26.59 15.49 -14.77
N LEU A 245 26.87 16.76 -15.08
CA LEU A 245 26.55 17.89 -14.20
C LEU A 245 25.05 17.99 -13.92
N MET A 246 24.21 17.52 -14.84
CA MET A 246 22.75 17.41 -14.66
C MET A 246 22.35 16.29 -13.69
N ASP A 247 23.11 15.19 -13.65
CA ASP A 247 22.88 14.07 -12.73
C ASP A 247 23.27 14.45 -11.31
N ASN A 248 24.38 15.21 -11.18
CA ASN A 248 24.75 15.85 -9.92
C ASN A 248 23.67 16.81 -9.43
N VAL A 249 23.06 17.62 -10.33
CA VAL A 249 21.96 18.50 -9.95
C VAL A 249 20.75 17.70 -9.47
N GLN A 250 20.33 16.64 -10.17
CA GLN A 250 19.18 15.82 -9.79
C GLN A 250 19.41 15.08 -8.45
N ALA A 251 20.62 14.53 -8.25
CA ALA A 251 20.98 13.91 -6.98
C ALA A 251 20.94 14.93 -5.84
N ILE A 252 21.56 16.11 -6.03
CA ILE A 252 21.59 17.16 -5.00
C ILE A 252 20.18 17.71 -4.74
N GLU A 253 19.34 17.91 -5.76
CA GLU A 253 17.91 18.24 -5.59
C GLU A 253 17.21 17.23 -4.69
N PHE A 254 17.36 15.94 -5.00
CA PHE A 254 16.77 14.87 -4.22
C PHE A 254 17.27 14.87 -2.76
N TYR A 255 18.58 15.06 -2.53
CA TYR A 255 19.15 15.14 -1.18
C TYR A 255 18.64 16.34 -0.38
N MET A 256 18.53 17.50 -1.03
CA MET A 256 18.02 18.71 -0.38
C MET A 256 16.54 18.57 -0.03
N GLU A 257 15.78 17.89 -0.88
CA GLU A 257 14.34 17.65 -0.70
C GLU A 257 14.08 16.57 0.36
N ASN A 258 14.83 15.47 0.34
CA ASN A 258 14.57 14.33 1.23
C ASN A 258 15.37 14.35 2.54
N ARG A 259 16.27 15.31 2.77
CA ARG A 259 17.16 15.44 3.97
C ARG A 259 17.97 14.17 4.27
N GLU A 260 19.08 14.29 4.98
CA GLU A 260 19.78 13.09 5.46
C GLU A 260 18.94 12.30 6.49
N SER A 261 18.19 13.02 7.34
CA SER A 261 17.25 12.44 8.30
C SER A 261 16.04 11.80 7.62
N GLY A 262 15.48 12.44 6.59
CA GLY A 262 14.35 11.90 5.84
C GLY A 262 14.74 10.69 4.99
N ILE A 263 15.92 10.70 4.35
CA ILE A 263 16.49 9.52 3.67
C ILE A 263 16.65 8.35 4.66
N ARG A 264 17.23 8.60 5.85
CA ARG A 264 17.36 7.55 6.87
C ARG A 264 15.99 7.06 7.36
N ASN A 265 15.00 7.93 7.50
CA ASN A 265 13.64 7.55 7.89
C ASN A 265 12.94 6.72 6.80
N ILE A 266 13.13 7.06 5.53
CA ILE A 266 12.67 6.26 4.38
C ILE A 266 13.33 4.88 4.43
N LEU A 267 14.66 4.80 4.59
CA LEU A 267 15.37 3.53 4.65
C LEU A 267 14.95 2.65 5.84
N LYS A 268 14.67 3.27 7.00
CA LYS A 268 14.14 2.57 8.17
C LYS A 268 12.72 2.04 7.92
N SER A 269 11.82 2.87 7.42
CA SER A 269 10.43 2.49 7.17
C SER A 269 10.27 1.43 6.08
N HIS A 270 11.21 1.35 5.14
CA HIS A 270 11.25 0.31 4.10
C HIS A 270 11.96 -0.98 4.56
N ARG A 271 12.51 -1.02 5.78
CA ARG A 271 12.97 -2.26 6.43
C ARG A 271 11.82 -2.85 7.20
N LEU A 272 11.13 -3.78 6.56
CA LEU A 272 9.89 -4.34 7.07
C LEU A 272 10.16 -5.41 8.14
N ASN A 273 9.55 -5.24 9.31
CA ASN A 273 9.35 -6.30 10.29
C ASN A 273 8.12 -7.14 9.91
N ASP A 274 7.99 -8.36 10.42
CA ASP A 274 6.85 -9.23 10.13
C ASP A 274 5.48 -8.59 10.45
N ALA A 275 5.41 -7.74 11.49
CA ALA A 275 4.16 -7.05 11.85
C ALA A 275 3.80 -5.99 10.80
N THR A 276 4.79 -5.16 10.45
CA THR A 276 4.65 -4.15 9.39
C THR A 276 4.30 -4.78 8.04
N PHE A 277 4.85 -5.97 7.77
CA PHE A 277 4.56 -6.73 6.57
C PHE A 277 3.08 -7.16 6.50
N SER A 278 2.54 -7.62 7.62
CA SER A 278 1.13 -8.01 7.74
C SER A 278 0.20 -6.79 7.60
N ILE A 279 0.57 -5.67 8.21
CA ILE A 279 -0.14 -4.38 8.09
C ILE A 279 -0.13 -3.89 6.65
N LEU A 280 1.02 -3.91 5.96
CA LEU A 280 1.11 -3.46 4.56
C LEU A 280 0.30 -4.36 3.63
N LYS A 281 0.29 -5.69 3.87
CA LYS A 281 -0.61 -6.60 3.15
C LYS A 281 -2.06 -6.21 3.35
N PHE A 282 -2.45 -5.91 4.58
CA PHE A 282 -3.80 -5.44 4.90
C PHE A 282 -4.13 -4.12 4.19
N ILE A 283 -3.25 -3.12 4.24
CA ILE A 283 -3.43 -1.81 3.61
C ILE A 283 -3.63 -1.94 2.10
N VAL A 284 -2.78 -2.72 1.42
CA VAL A 284 -2.89 -2.95 -0.04
C VAL A 284 -4.23 -3.60 -0.35
N THR A 285 -4.59 -4.64 0.41
CA THR A 285 -5.85 -5.37 0.22
C THR A 285 -7.05 -4.46 0.45
N ALA A 286 -7.03 -3.63 1.49
CA ALA A 286 -8.06 -2.64 1.79
C ALA A 286 -8.19 -1.59 0.68
N GLY A 287 -7.05 -1.24 0.07
CA GLY A 287 -6.97 -0.36 -1.09
C GLY A 287 -7.71 -0.89 -2.30
N VAL A 288 -7.38 -2.10 -2.74
CA VAL A 288 -7.91 -2.66 -3.99
C VAL A 288 -9.21 -3.44 -3.81
N HIS A 289 -9.66 -3.69 -2.57
CA HIS A 289 -10.94 -4.34 -2.30
C HIS A 289 -12.11 -3.60 -2.99
N PRO A 290 -12.99 -4.29 -3.75
CA PRO A 290 -13.28 -5.74 -3.73
C PRO A 290 -12.53 -6.63 -4.74
N GLN A 291 -11.38 -6.18 -5.27
CA GLN A 291 -10.60 -6.96 -6.24
C GLN A 291 -9.72 -8.02 -5.55
N TYR A 292 -10.19 -9.26 -5.56
CA TYR A 292 -9.42 -10.41 -5.09
C TYR A 292 -9.79 -11.70 -5.85
N ALA A 293 -8.89 -12.67 -5.79
CA ALA A 293 -8.98 -13.93 -6.49
C ALA A 293 -8.60 -15.10 -5.57
N ILE A 294 -9.26 -16.23 -5.77
CA ILE A 294 -8.90 -17.51 -5.17
C ILE A 294 -8.12 -18.34 -6.18
N LEU A 295 -6.97 -18.86 -5.77
CA LEU A 295 -6.16 -19.73 -6.62
C LEU A 295 -6.80 -21.10 -6.78
N ASP A 296 -6.75 -21.61 -8.02
CA ASP A 296 -7.13 -22.97 -8.35
C ASP A 296 -5.87 -23.83 -8.49
N GLN A 297 -5.21 -24.11 -7.35
CA GLN A 297 -3.93 -24.82 -7.33
C GLN A 297 -4.03 -26.26 -7.83
N TYR A 298 -5.18 -26.91 -7.67
CA TYR A 298 -5.36 -28.34 -7.95
C TYR A 298 -6.22 -28.61 -9.20
N ASN A 299 -6.34 -27.64 -10.11
CA ASN A 299 -7.06 -27.85 -11.35
C ASN A 299 -6.36 -28.90 -12.23
N SER A 300 -6.99 -30.06 -12.41
CA SER A 300 -6.49 -31.16 -13.25
C SER A 300 -6.37 -30.81 -14.73
N TYR A 301 -7.01 -29.72 -15.19
CA TYR A 301 -6.96 -29.25 -16.58
C TYR A 301 -5.82 -28.27 -16.85
N LYS A 302 -4.89 -28.08 -15.90
CA LYS A 302 -3.73 -27.21 -16.11
C LYS A 302 -2.82 -27.73 -17.21
N ILE A 303 -2.39 -26.82 -18.07
CA ILE A 303 -1.37 -27.06 -19.08
C ILE A 303 -0.07 -26.42 -18.57
N GLY A 304 0.93 -27.23 -18.23
CA GLY A 304 2.21 -26.74 -17.70
C GLY A 304 2.10 -26.09 -16.32
N ASN A 305 2.82 -24.98 -16.11
CA ASN A 305 2.90 -24.27 -14.83
C ASN A 305 1.89 -23.11 -14.71
N GLU A 306 0.85 -23.09 -15.54
CA GLU A 306 -0.14 -22.01 -15.49
C GLU A 306 -0.99 -22.10 -14.22
N LEU A 307 -0.99 -21.01 -13.45
CA LEU A 307 -1.83 -20.84 -12.27
C LEU A 307 -3.09 -20.07 -12.66
N PHE A 308 -4.23 -20.77 -12.60
CA PHE A 308 -5.53 -20.15 -12.74
C PHE A 308 -6.02 -19.65 -11.38
N ALA A 309 -6.68 -18.51 -11.41
CA ALA A 309 -7.34 -17.88 -10.29
C ALA A 309 -8.79 -17.55 -10.69
N HIS A 310 -9.71 -17.67 -9.74
CA HIS A 310 -11.10 -17.31 -9.94
C HIS A 310 -11.40 -16.02 -9.21
N THR A 311 -12.09 -15.10 -9.88
CA THR A 311 -12.62 -13.89 -9.26
C THR A 311 -14.13 -13.92 -9.29
N ARG A 312 -14.77 -13.01 -8.53
CA ARG A 312 -16.23 -12.93 -8.46
C ARG A 312 -16.89 -12.77 -9.83
N ARG A 313 -16.35 -11.89 -10.68
CA ARG A 313 -16.90 -11.57 -12.02
C ARG A 313 -16.29 -12.43 -13.14
N LYS A 314 -15.00 -12.77 -13.04
CA LYS A 314 -14.26 -13.48 -14.10
C LYS A 314 -13.59 -14.74 -13.55
N PRO A 315 -14.13 -15.94 -13.87
CA PRO A 315 -13.46 -17.20 -13.54
C PRO A 315 -12.28 -17.46 -14.49
N PHE A 316 -11.36 -18.35 -14.10
CA PHE A 316 -10.22 -18.79 -14.91
C PHE A 316 -9.28 -17.67 -15.41
N ALA A 317 -9.04 -16.64 -14.58
CA ALA A 317 -8.02 -15.64 -14.85
C ALA A 317 -6.62 -16.20 -14.59
N ALA A 318 -5.63 -15.81 -15.40
CA ALA A 318 -4.25 -16.20 -15.20
C ALA A 318 -3.46 -15.08 -14.48
N LEU A 319 -2.44 -15.44 -13.71
CA LEU A 319 -1.47 -14.44 -13.25
C LEU A 319 -0.68 -13.89 -14.43
N HIS A 320 -0.42 -12.58 -14.45
CA HIS A 320 0.41 -11.97 -15.49
C HIS A 320 1.83 -12.57 -15.44
N PRO A 321 2.43 -12.98 -16.58
CA PRO A 321 3.72 -13.66 -16.59
C PRO A 321 4.88 -12.87 -15.96
N ASN A 322 4.77 -11.54 -15.99
CA ASN A 322 5.77 -10.63 -15.41
C ASN A 322 5.53 -10.34 -13.91
N SER A 323 4.48 -10.88 -13.31
CA SER A 323 4.23 -10.74 -11.86
C SER A 323 5.24 -11.56 -11.07
N CYS A 324 5.65 -11.05 -9.91
CA CYS A 324 6.50 -11.75 -8.95
C CYS A 324 5.94 -13.14 -8.62
N LEU A 325 4.63 -13.23 -8.37
CA LEU A 325 3.97 -14.48 -7.99
C LEU A 325 3.93 -15.50 -9.13
N SER A 326 3.92 -15.03 -10.39
CA SER A 326 4.00 -15.93 -11.55
C SER A 326 5.42 -16.45 -11.78
N LEU A 327 6.45 -15.69 -11.37
CA LEU A 327 7.85 -16.07 -11.50
C LEU A 327 8.29 -17.06 -10.40
N SER A 328 7.65 -16.99 -9.23
CA SER A 328 7.89 -17.90 -8.10
C SER A 328 6.60 -18.61 -7.66
N PRO A 329 6.11 -19.60 -8.43
CA PRO A 329 4.86 -20.29 -8.11
C PRO A 329 4.92 -21.05 -6.76
N GLU A 330 6.09 -21.51 -6.36
CA GLU A 330 6.34 -22.20 -5.07
C GLU A 330 5.95 -21.34 -3.86
N ALA A 331 6.03 -20.00 -3.98
CA ALA A 331 5.66 -19.08 -2.91
C ALA A 331 4.16 -19.08 -2.59
N LEU A 332 3.34 -19.64 -3.49
CA LEU A 332 1.88 -19.74 -3.32
C LEU A 332 1.47 -21.07 -2.70
N ASP A 333 2.36 -22.06 -2.66
CA ASP A 333 2.06 -23.35 -2.03
C ASP A 333 2.00 -23.19 -0.51
N TYR A 334 1.02 -23.83 0.11
CA TYR A 334 0.85 -23.86 1.55
C TYR A 334 0.30 -25.22 1.99
N ASP A 335 0.63 -25.61 3.22
CA ASP A 335 0.25 -26.91 3.76
C ASP A 335 -1.27 -27.01 3.91
N ARG A 336 -1.85 -28.05 3.30
CA ARG A 336 -3.28 -28.34 3.33
C ARG A 336 -3.51 -29.82 3.58
N SER A 337 -4.41 -30.13 4.52
CA SER A 337 -4.86 -31.51 4.76
C SER A 337 -5.69 -32.05 3.59
N ASP A 338 -5.83 -33.38 3.51
CA ASP A 338 -6.65 -34.07 2.48
C ASP A 338 -8.12 -33.61 2.48
N LYS A 339 -8.64 -33.21 3.64
CA LYS A 339 -10.00 -32.66 3.80
C LYS A 339 -10.11 -31.18 3.46
N GLY A 340 -9.00 -30.59 3.08
CA GLY A 340 -8.92 -29.22 2.65
C GLY A 340 -8.82 -28.18 3.78
N LEU A 341 -8.56 -28.60 5.02
CA LEU A 341 -8.27 -27.70 6.14
C LEU A 341 -6.85 -27.16 6.05
N SER A 342 -6.70 -25.86 6.30
CA SER A 342 -5.42 -25.18 6.49
C SER A 342 -5.64 -23.93 7.35
N ASN A 343 -4.61 -23.54 8.10
CA ASN A 343 -4.49 -22.25 8.77
C ASN A 343 -3.85 -21.18 7.87
N TYR A 344 -3.17 -21.60 6.80
CA TYR A 344 -2.41 -20.74 5.89
C TYR A 344 -3.12 -20.47 4.57
N HIS A 345 -4.44 -20.64 4.49
CA HIS A 345 -5.20 -20.32 3.29
C HIS A 345 -4.89 -18.89 2.80
N GLN A 346 -4.51 -18.78 1.52
CA GLN A 346 -4.11 -17.51 0.91
C GLN A 346 -5.06 -17.10 -0.22
N LEU A 347 -5.17 -15.80 -0.41
CA LEU A 347 -5.86 -15.16 -1.52
C LEU A 347 -4.91 -14.24 -2.28
N ILE A 348 -5.27 -13.96 -3.53
CA ILE A 348 -4.56 -12.99 -4.35
C ILE A 348 -5.39 -11.72 -4.43
N SER A 349 -4.90 -10.67 -3.81
CA SER A 349 -5.39 -9.32 -4.03
C SER A 349 -4.68 -8.72 -5.25
N PHE A 350 -5.37 -7.93 -6.06
CA PHE A 350 -4.80 -7.38 -7.29
C PHE A 350 -5.41 -6.02 -7.63
N ALA A 351 -4.74 -5.24 -8.47
CA ALA A 351 -5.15 -3.86 -8.75
C ALA A 351 -5.84 -3.67 -10.11
N SER A 352 -5.50 -4.49 -11.10
CA SER A 352 -6.07 -4.35 -12.44
C SER A 352 -6.13 -5.67 -13.21
N PHE A 353 -6.99 -5.69 -14.21
CA PHE A 353 -7.08 -6.76 -15.19
C PHE A 353 -6.63 -6.27 -16.56
N ILE A 354 -5.96 -7.15 -17.28
CA ILE A 354 -5.65 -6.96 -18.70
C ILE A 354 -6.30 -8.08 -19.49
N GLU A 355 -7.18 -7.72 -20.42
CA GLU A 355 -7.83 -8.68 -21.32
C GLU A 355 -7.14 -8.65 -22.69
N THR A 356 -6.55 -9.78 -23.05
CA THR A 356 -5.96 -9.98 -24.38
C THR A 356 -6.56 -11.24 -25.00
N THR A 357 -5.80 -12.33 -25.08
CA THR A 357 -6.31 -13.66 -25.46
C THR A 357 -6.99 -14.36 -24.28
N LYS A 358 -6.49 -14.10 -23.06
CA LYS A 358 -7.08 -14.52 -21.78
C LYS A 358 -7.00 -13.38 -20.77
N PRO A 359 -7.85 -13.36 -19.73
CA PRO A 359 -7.79 -12.35 -18.68
C PRO A 359 -6.57 -12.58 -17.79
N TYR A 360 -5.74 -11.56 -17.64
CA TYR A 360 -4.57 -11.56 -16.78
C TYR A 360 -4.75 -10.64 -15.58
N ILE A 361 -4.37 -11.14 -14.41
CA ILE A 361 -4.32 -10.41 -13.14
C ILE A 361 -2.97 -9.68 -13.04
N CYS A 362 -3.01 -8.37 -12.79
CA CYS A 362 -1.83 -7.50 -12.70
C CYS A 362 -1.70 -6.86 -11.30
N ASN A 363 -0.45 -6.57 -10.90
CA ASN A 363 -0.08 -6.04 -9.58
C ASN A 363 -0.65 -6.92 -8.45
N SER A 364 -0.24 -8.18 -8.44
CA SER A 364 -0.80 -9.20 -7.55
C SER A 364 -0.05 -9.27 -6.22
N LEU A 365 -0.80 -9.49 -5.15
CA LEU A 365 -0.30 -9.62 -3.78
C LEU A 365 -0.93 -10.85 -3.10
N ARG A 366 -0.12 -11.66 -2.42
CA ARG A 366 -0.62 -12.76 -1.58
C ARG A 366 -1.00 -12.27 -0.18
N VAL A 367 -2.19 -12.66 0.27
CA VAL A 367 -2.80 -12.16 1.51
C VAL A 367 -3.45 -13.33 2.27
N PRO A 368 -3.37 -13.39 3.62
CA PRO A 368 -4.12 -14.37 4.40
C PRO A 368 -5.63 -14.27 4.11
N ALA A 369 -6.30 -15.40 3.91
CA ALA A 369 -7.69 -15.40 3.48
C ALA A 369 -8.65 -14.75 4.50
N LEU A 370 -8.32 -14.81 5.80
CA LEU A 370 -9.12 -14.17 6.86
C LEU A 370 -9.19 -12.65 6.72
N ALA A 371 -8.23 -12.00 6.04
CA ALA A 371 -8.21 -10.55 5.85
C ALA A 371 -9.51 -10.01 5.22
N LEU A 372 -10.22 -10.82 4.41
CA LEU A 372 -11.50 -10.43 3.82
C LEU A 372 -12.58 -10.17 4.86
N LEU A 373 -12.60 -10.88 6.00
CA LEU A 373 -13.60 -10.68 7.04
C LEU A 373 -13.59 -9.24 7.59
N LEU A 374 -12.42 -8.59 7.56
CA LEU A 374 -12.25 -7.21 8.01
C LEU A 374 -12.63 -6.18 6.93
N LEU A 375 -12.61 -6.55 5.65
CA LEU A 375 -12.71 -5.61 4.52
C LEU A 375 -14.03 -5.74 3.75
N SER A 376 -14.52 -6.97 3.58
CA SER A 376 -15.75 -7.29 2.85
C SER A 376 -16.93 -6.51 3.40
N LYS A 377 -17.78 -6.01 2.50
CA LYS A 377 -18.99 -5.27 2.86
C LYS A 377 -20.20 -6.17 3.00
N SER A 378 -20.19 -7.36 2.40
CA SER A 378 -21.18 -8.40 2.66
C SER A 378 -20.49 -9.55 3.39
N VAL A 379 -20.86 -9.77 4.65
CA VAL A 379 -20.41 -10.92 5.44
C VAL A 379 -21.62 -11.56 6.09
N ILE A 380 -21.83 -12.85 5.85
CA ILE A 380 -22.99 -13.60 6.36
C ILE A 380 -22.47 -14.76 7.19
N CYS A 381 -22.78 -14.74 8.48
CA CYS A 381 -22.44 -15.81 9.41
C CYS A 381 -23.63 -16.76 9.59
N SER A 382 -23.40 -18.07 9.41
CA SER A 382 -24.39 -19.12 9.63
C SER A 382 -23.96 -20.02 10.78
N GLU A 383 -24.73 -20.03 11.86
CA GLU A 383 -24.49 -20.87 13.05
C GLU A 383 -24.60 -22.37 12.74
N ASN A 384 -25.65 -22.75 11.99
CA ASN A 384 -25.99 -24.15 11.74
C ASN A 384 -24.87 -24.91 11.01
N ASP A 385 -24.20 -24.23 10.08
CA ASP A 385 -23.14 -24.82 9.26
C ASP A 385 -21.73 -24.41 9.72
N CYS A 386 -21.62 -23.61 10.80
CA CYS A 386 -20.37 -22.98 11.26
C CYS A 386 -19.60 -22.37 10.09
N SER A 387 -20.31 -21.62 9.24
CA SER A 387 -19.77 -21.10 7.99
C SER A 387 -19.95 -19.59 7.90
N ILE A 388 -18.95 -18.94 7.30
CA ILE A 388 -18.97 -17.50 7.01
C ILE A 388 -18.86 -17.33 5.51
N ILE A 389 -19.71 -16.49 4.93
CA ILE A 389 -19.71 -16.19 3.50
C ILE A 389 -19.34 -14.71 3.32
N CYS A 390 -18.31 -14.44 2.53
CA CYS A 390 -17.86 -13.09 2.21
C CYS A 390 -18.10 -12.74 0.74
N ASP A 391 -18.69 -11.57 0.50
CA ASP A 391 -19.05 -10.99 -0.80
C ASP A 391 -19.73 -12.01 -1.74
N ASP A 392 -20.48 -12.95 -1.15
CA ASP A 392 -21.17 -14.08 -1.78
C ASP A 392 -20.31 -15.01 -2.62
N PHE A 393 -18.99 -14.82 -2.59
CA PHE A 393 -18.03 -15.51 -3.43
C PHE A 393 -17.19 -16.52 -2.66
N ILE A 394 -16.71 -16.16 -1.46
CA ILE A 394 -15.87 -17.05 -0.64
C ILE A 394 -16.64 -17.55 0.56
N SER A 395 -16.54 -18.84 0.83
CA SER A 395 -17.08 -19.48 2.02
C SER A 395 -15.97 -20.09 2.88
N TYR A 396 -15.94 -19.69 4.14
CA TYR A 396 -15.14 -20.26 5.21
C TYR A 396 -15.99 -21.25 5.98
N LYS A 397 -15.51 -22.47 6.19
CA LYS A 397 -16.18 -23.47 7.03
C LYS A 397 -15.23 -23.90 8.15
N PHE A 398 -15.70 -23.80 9.39
CA PHE A 398 -14.91 -24.11 10.57
C PHE A 398 -15.26 -25.51 11.08
N PRO A 399 -14.27 -26.34 11.44
CA PRO A 399 -14.51 -27.66 12.01
C PRO A 399 -15.02 -27.58 13.46
N ARG A 400 -14.66 -26.52 14.19
CA ARG A 400 -15.01 -26.31 15.59
C ARG A 400 -15.85 -25.05 15.76
N ILE A 401 -16.96 -25.18 16.48
CA ILE A 401 -17.88 -24.07 16.74
C ILE A 401 -17.24 -22.96 17.60
N MET A 402 -16.34 -23.32 18.52
CA MET A 402 -15.60 -22.35 19.35
C MET A 402 -14.72 -21.44 18.48
N GLU A 403 -14.00 -22.01 17.52
CA GLU A 403 -13.15 -21.26 16.59
C GLU A 403 -13.96 -20.35 15.67
N PHE A 404 -15.15 -20.79 15.25
CA PHE A 404 -16.09 -19.95 14.51
C PHE A 404 -16.50 -18.70 15.30
N PHE A 405 -16.97 -18.88 16.55
CA PHE A 405 -17.40 -17.74 17.36
C PHE A 405 -16.25 -16.80 17.73
N THR A 406 -15.06 -17.32 18.02
CA THR A 406 -13.89 -16.47 18.33
C THR A 406 -13.48 -15.63 17.13
N VAL A 407 -13.45 -16.21 15.92
CA VAL A 407 -13.12 -15.46 14.69
C VAL A 407 -14.17 -14.40 14.40
N VAL A 408 -15.45 -14.71 14.54
CA VAL A 408 -16.54 -13.73 14.33
C VAL A 408 -16.44 -12.58 15.33
N GLU A 409 -16.23 -12.87 16.62
CA GLU A 409 -16.12 -11.86 17.66
C GLU A 409 -14.90 -10.95 17.44
N GLN A 410 -13.74 -11.54 17.17
CA GLN A 410 -12.52 -10.79 16.87
C GLN A 410 -12.65 -9.93 15.60
N ALA A 411 -13.29 -10.46 14.55
CA ALA A 411 -13.56 -9.70 13.33
C ALA A 411 -14.48 -8.51 13.62
N CYS A 412 -15.57 -8.71 14.38
CA CYS A 412 -16.49 -7.63 14.75
C CYS A 412 -15.80 -6.53 15.56
N ALA A 413 -15.01 -6.91 16.57
CA ALA A 413 -14.26 -5.97 17.40
C ALA A 413 -13.26 -5.15 16.57
N THR A 414 -12.50 -5.82 15.70
CA THR A 414 -11.49 -5.17 14.84
C THR A 414 -12.16 -4.25 13.80
N ARG A 415 -13.31 -4.63 13.23
CA ARG A 415 -14.08 -3.78 12.30
C ARG A 415 -14.60 -2.52 12.98
N ARG A 416 -15.14 -2.63 14.20
CA ARG A 416 -15.58 -1.46 14.98
C ARG A 416 -14.42 -0.52 15.32
N GLN A 417 -13.24 -1.06 15.67
CA GLN A 417 -12.04 -0.25 15.87
C GLN A 417 -11.60 0.45 14.58
N LEU A 418 -11.62 -0.26 13.44
CA LEU A 418 -11.28 0.32 12.13
C LEU A 418 -12.24 1.45 11.74
N ALA A 419 -13.55 1.26 11.93
CA ALA A 419 -14.57 2.27 11.68
C ALA A 419 -14.40 3.50 12.60
N ARG A 420 -14.09 3.28 13.89
CA ARG A 420 -13.76 4.35 14.85
C ARG A 420 -12.51 5.12 14.43
N ALA A 421 -11.44 4.43 14.04
CA ALA A 421 -10.21 5.07 13.58
C ALA A 421 -10.42 5.88 12.30
N LEU A 422 -11.24 5.40 11.36
CA LEU A 422 -11.61 6.15 10.16
C LEU A 422 -12.43 7.42 10.48
N ARG A 423 -13.33 7.35 11.47
CA ARG A 423 -14.09 8.52 11.96
C ARG A 423 -13.18 9.55 12.63
N ARG A 424 -12.28 9.13 13.52
CA ARG A 424 -11.32 10.04 14.18
C ARG A 424 -10.27 10.61 13.22
N GLY A 425 -9.87 9.82 12.21
CA GLY A 425 -8.98 10.27 11.15
C GLY A 425 -9.54 11.46 10.34
N LEU A 426 -10.86 11.58 10.21
CA LEU A 426 -11.50 12.80 9.65
C LEU A 426 -11.30 14.04 10.53
N GLU A 427 -11.25 13.84 11.85
CA GLU A 427 -11.11 14.90 12.85
C GLU A 427 -9.64 15.25 13.11
N GLY A 428 -8.70 14.53 12.49
CA GLY A 428 -7.26 14.72 12.66
C GLY A 428 -6.65 14.01 13.88
N ASP A 429 -7.41 13.17 14.59
CA ASP A 429 -6.90 12.42 15.74
C ASP A 429 -6.45 11.00 15.33
N LEU A 430 -5.14 10.75 15.43
CA LEU A 430 -4.49 9.47 15.11
C LEU A 430 -4.04 8.69 16.36
N SER A 431 -4.53 9.04 17.56
CA SER A 431 -4.08 8.45 18.83
C SER A 431 -4.30 6.94 18.98
N ASP A 432 -5.30 6.35 18.31
CA ASP A 432 -5.69 4.93 18.44
C ASP A 432 -5.02 3.98 17.43
N SER A 433 -4.09 4.49 16.62
CA SER A 433 -3.47 3.77 15.50
C SER A 433 -2.73 2.49 15.93
N HIS A 434 -2.08 2.53 17.11
CA HIS A 434 -1.28 1.41 17.61
C HIS A 434 -2.12 0.22 18.09
N ALA A 435 -3.22 0.49 18.81
CA ALA A 435 -4.12 -0.56 19.28
C ALA A 435 -4.81 -1.25 18.10
N LEU A 436 -5.25 -0.47 17.11
CA LEU A 436 -5.79 -1.00 15.86
C LEU A 436 -4.78 -1.88 15.11
N ALA A 437 -3.54 -1.41 14.95
CA ALA A 437 -2.48 -2.18 14.30
C ALA A 437 -2.26 -3.53 14.98
N LYS A 438 -2.26 -3.55 16.32
CA LYS A 438 -2.11 -4.76 17.12
C LYS A 438 -3.29 -5.73 16.91
N SER A 439 -4.53 -5.25 16.98
CA SER A 439 -5.73 -6.07 16.75
C SER A 439 -5.75 -6.67 15.34
N VAL A 440 -5.41 -5.89 14.31
CA VAL A 440 -5.33 -6.39 12.92
C VAL A 440 -4.23 -7.43 12.76
N VAL A 441 -3.02 -7.20 13.29
CA VAL A 441 -1.92 -8.16 13.19
C VAL A 441 -2.25 -9.45 13.93
N SER A 442 -2.83 -9.34 15.14
CA SER A 442 -3.27 -10.49 15.92
C SER A 442 -4.30 -11.32 15.17
N PHE A 443 -5.28 -10.68 14.54
CA PHE A 443 -6.30 -11.35 13.72
C PHE A 443 -5.70 -12.02 12.48
N LEU A 444 -4.81 -11.35 11.75
CA LEU A 444 -4.18 -11.92 10.54
C LEU A 444 -3.22 -13.08 10.85
N ARG A 445 -2.64 -13.11 12.06
CA ARG A 445 -1.78 -14.19 12.55
C ARG A 445 -2.54 -15.27 13.32
N SER A 446 -3.88 -15.21 13.36
CA SER A 446 -4.68 -16.18 14.10
C SER A 446 -4.42 -17.60 13.59
N ASN A 447 -4.08 -18.51 14.50
CA ASN A 447 -3.80 -19.91 14.16
C ASN A 447 -5.09 -20.73 14.22
N VAL A 448 -6.02 -20.44 13.31
CA VAL A 448 -7.32 -21.12 13.21
C VAL A 448 -7.35 -21.97 11.95
N GLU A 449 -7.75 -23.23 12.07
CA GLU A 449 -7.91 -24.13 10.93
C GLU A 449 -9.32 -23.99 10.35
N TYR A 450 -9.41 -23.74 9.04
CA TYR A 450 -10.69 -23.64 8.35
C TYR A 450 -10.58 -24.23 6.95
N ILE A 451 -11.74 -24.48 6.32
CA ILE A 451 -11.84 -24.88 4.93
C ILE A 451 -12.30 -23.66 4.13
N MET A 452 -11.50 -23.27 3.15
CA MET A 452 -11.88 -22.22 2.18
C MET A 452 -12.42 -22.85 0.90
N THR A 453 -13.61 -22.39 0.45
CA THR A 453 -14.23 -22.81 -0.81
C THR A 453 -14.77 -21.62 -1.60
N ARG A 454 -14.80 -21.73 -2.93
CA ARG A 454 -15.43 -20.75 -3.82
C ARG A 454 -16.87 -21.14 -4.12
N ARG A 455 -17.77 -20.16 -4.18
CA ARG A 455 -19.12 -20.33 -4.74
C ARG A 455 -19.09 -20.02 -6.24
N ALA A 456 -19.63 -20.94 -7.04
CA ALA A 456 -19.53 -20.88 -8.50
C ALA A 456 -20.45 -19.82 -9.13
N CYS A 457 -21.53 -19.42 -8.45
CA CYS A 457 -22.49 -18.42 -8.91
C CYS A 457 -22.91 -17.57 -7.70
N PRO A 458 -22.21 -16.45 -7.42
CA PRO A 458 -22.64 -15.50 -6.38
C PRO A 458 -23.95 -14.85 -6.82
N GLU A 459 -24.90 -14.69 -5.90
CA GLU A 459 -26.14 -13.95 -6.16
C GLU A 459 -25.85 -12.44 -6.21
N ASP A 460 -26.45 -11.71 -7.15
CA ASP A 460 -26.21 -10.27 -7.30
C ASP A 460 -26.99 -9.42 -6.29
N ASN A 461 -28.15 -9.88 -5.82
CA ASN A 461 -29.08 -9.12 -4.97
C ASN A 461 -29.03 -9.54 -3.49
N ARG A 462 -27.91 -9.32 -2.82
CA ARG A 462 -27.80 -9.58 -1.37
C ARG A 462 -27.53 -8.33 -0.56
N GLU A 463 -28.09 -8.34 0.64
CA GLU A 463 -27.97 -7.23 1.57
C GLU A 463 -26.50 -7.02 1.95
N LEU A 464 -26.01 -5.80 1.71
CA LEU A 464 -24.72 -5.37 2.23
C LEU A 464 -24.82 -5.19 3.74
N GLY A 465 -23.78 -5.61 4.45
CA GLY A 465 -23.70 -5.59 5.90
C GLY A 465 -22.93 -6.80 6.44
N PHE A 466 -22.53 -6.70 7.70
CA PHE A 466 -22.02 -7.84 8.45
C PHE A 466 -23.19 -8.41 9.26
N ILE A 467 -23.71 -9.55 8.82
CA ILE A 467 -24.82 -10.26 9.48
C ILE A 467 -24.22 -11.21 10.52
N LEU A 468 -24.53 -10.92 11.78
CA LEU A 468 -24.11 -11.73 12.92
C LEU A 468 -24.77 -13.11 12.89
N PRO A 469 -24.19 -14.08 13.62
CA PRO A 469 -24.80 -15.41 13.81
C PRO A 469 -26.25 -15.35 14.33
N SER A 470 -26.58 -14.32 15.12
CA SER A 470 -27.94 -14.03 15.62
C SER A 470 -28.94 -13.54 14.56
N GLY A 471 -28.47 -13.19 13.36
CA GLY A 471 -29.26 -12.57 12.29
C GLY A 471 -29.33 -11.04 12.35
N GLU A 472 -28.76 -10.41 13.37
CA GLU A 472 -28.68 -8.95 13.47
C GLU A 472 -27.54 -8.39 12.60
N LYS A 473 -27.72 -7.18 12.06
CA LYS A 473 -26.64 -6.46 11.36
C LYS A 473 -25.73 -5.80 12.39
N LEU A 474 -24.43 -5.97 12.22
CA LEU A 474 -23.42 -5.30 13.03
C LEU A 474 -23.53 -3.78 12.84
N ASP A 475 -23.81 -3.06 13.92
CA ASP A 475 -23.58 -1.61 13.94
C ASP A 475 -22.08 -1.35 14.17
N GLU A 476 -21.44 -0.81 13.13
CA GLU A 476 -20.04 -0.39 13.17
C GLU A 476 -19.87 0.96 13.92
N ASN A 477 -20.97 1.69 14.18
CA ASN A 477 -20.98 2.95 14.92
C ASN A 477 -21.16 2.79 16.43
N ASP A 478 -21.55 1.60 16.89
CA ASP A 478 -21.72 1.34 18.32
C ASP A 478 -20.38 1.46 19.05
N ASP A 479 -20.28 2.52 19.85
CA ASP A 479 -19.11 2.83 20.68
C ASP A 479 -19.16 2.11 22.05
N GLN A 480 -20.09 1.18 22.26
CA GLN A 480 -20.11 0.37 23.48
C GLN A 480 -18.75 -0.31 23.66
N GLU A 481 -18.07 0.08 24.73
CA GLU A 481 -16.75 -0.44 25.10
C GLU A 481 -16.83 -1.96 25.21
N ILE A 482 -16.26 -2.68 24.24
CA ILE A 482 -15.99 -4.11 24.37
C ILE A 482 -14.79 -4.25 25.31
N LEU A 483 -14.99 -3.91 26.57
CA LEU A 483 -13.98 -3.96 27.62
C LEU A 483 -13.85 -5.38 28.22
N THR A 484 -14.67 -6.33 27.76
CA THR A 484 -14.91 -7.59 28.49
C THR A 484 -14.38 -8.85 27.80
N SER A 485 -14.17 -8.87 26.49
CA SER A 485 -13.67 -10.07 25.79
C SER A 485 -12.22 -9.99 25.31
N MET A 486 -11.65 -8.78 25.18
CA MET A 486 -10.22 -8.60 24.85
C MET A 486 -9.31 -9.08 25.99
N ARG A 487 -9.70 -8.85 27.26
CA ARG A 487 -8.88 -9.17 28.44
C ARG A 487 -8.58 -10.65 28.68
N LEU A 488 -9.39 -11.57 28.13
CA LEU A 488 -9.17 -13.01 28.34
C LEU A 488 -8.10 -13.60 27.42
N TYR A 489 -7.76 -12.92 26.31
CA TYR A 489 -6.80 -13.41 25.32
C TYR A 489 -5.54 -12.54 25.18
N GLU A 490 -5.54 -11.30 25.70
CA GLU A 490 -4.37 -10.40 25.76
C GLU A 490 -3.23 -10.91 26.67
N ALA A 491 -3.49 -11.86 27.56
CA ALA A 491 -2.57 -12.19 28.65
C ALA A 491 -1.35 -13.06 28.25
N GLN A 492 -1.23 -13.55 27.01
CA GLN A 492 -0.20 -14.56 26.67
C GLN A 492 0.76 -14.24 25.52
N ASN A 493 0.61 -13.18 24.71
CA ASN A 493 1.51 -12.94 23.56
C ASN A 493 1.91 -11.48 23.25
N ASP A 494 1.61 -10.52 24.12
CA ASP A 494 1.60 -9.10 23.73
C ASP A 494 2.95 -8.37 23.73
N SER A 495 3.90 -8.71 24.60
CA SER A 495 5.15 -7.92 24.71
C SER A 495 6.00 -7.92 23.45
N LYS A 496 6.07 -9.05 22.73
CA LYS A 496 6.84 -9.17 21.48
C LYS A 496 6.21 -8.40 20.32
N LEU A 497 4.87 -8.40 20.24
CA LEU A 497 4.13 -7.65 19.21
C LEU A 497 4.24 -6.14 19.45
N ASP A 498 4.14 -5.72 20.70
CA ASP A 498 4.30 -4.33 21.09
C ASP A 498 5.73 -3.85 20.75
N ASP A 499 6.76 -4.67 20.99
CA ASP A 499 8.14 -4.40 20.57
C ASP A 499 8.27 -4.31 19.03
N GLU A 500 7.69 -5.26 18.26
CA GLU A 500 7.72 -5.27 16.79
C GLU A 500 7.09 -4.01 16.17
N LEU A 501 6.01 -3.52 16.76
CA LEU A 501 5.27 -2.32 16.35
C LEU A 501 5.93 -1.02 16.84
N ALA A 502 6.65 -1.06 17.97
CA ALA A 502 7.33 0.10 18.55
C ALA A 502 8.66 0.44 17.87
N ILE A 503 9.29 -0.49 17.13
CA ILE A 503 10.56 -0.25 16.42
C ILE A 503 10.47 0.95 15.46
N ASN A 504 9.29 1.21 14.87
CA ASN A 504 9.06 2.37 13.99
C ASN A 504 8.84 3.69 14.73
N LYS A 505 8.54 3.67 16.04
CA LYS A 505 8.28 4.85 16.88
C LYS A 505 9.48 5.35 17.66
N THR A 506 10.67 4.73 17.53
CA THR A 506 11.86 5.26 18.19
C THR A 506 12.38 6.51 17.46
N ALA A 507 11.71 7.64 17.70
CA ALA A 507 12.42 8.87 17.96
C ALA A 507 13.51 8.52 18.99
N GLU A 508 14.76 8.81 18.61
CA GLU A 508 15.96 8.52 19.37
C GLU A 508 15.70 8.56 20.88
N LYS A 509 15.59 7.39 21.54
CA LYS A 509 16.03 7.32 22.94
C LYS A 509 17.52 7.60 22.87
N LYS A 510 17.89 8.88 22.92
CA LYS A 510 19.27 9.32 23.09
C LYS A 510 19.82 8.48 24.24
N PRO A 511 20.94 7.76 24.05
CA PRO A 511 21.47 6.90 25.10
C PRO A 511 21.74 7.80 26.32
N SER A 512 20.95 7.61 27.38
CA SER A 512 21.15 8.32 28.63
C SER A 512 22.43 7.77 29.24
N ILE A 513 23.46 8.61 29.31
CA ILE A 513 24.74 8.28 29.93
C ILE A 513 24.51 8.24 31.45
N GLU A 514 24.67 7.06 32.03
CA GLU A 514 24.71 6.88 33.48
C GLU A 514 26.04 7.42 34.03
N TYR A 515 25.96 8.39 34.94
CA TYR A 515 27.11 8.97 35.61
C TYR A 515 26.88 8.98 37.13
N PHE A 516 27.74 8.29 37.87
CA PHE A 516 27.78 8.39 39.32
C PHE A 516 28.63 9.59 39.74
N CYS A 517 28.05 10.52 40.49
CA CYS A 517 28.76 11.68 41.01
C CYS A 517 29.18 11.42 42.46
N ASP A 518 30.49 11.39 42.73
CA ASP A 518 31.04 11.16 44.07
C ASP A 518 30.67 12.24 45.09
N VAL A 519 30.43 13.48 44.63
CA VAL A 519 30.05 14.62 45.48
C VAL A 519 28.56 14.56 45.85
N CYS A 520 27.69 14.16 44.91
CA CYS A 520 26.25 14.01 45.16
C CYS A 520 25.82 12.64 45.70
N GLN A 521 26.71 11.64 45.67
CA GLN A 521 26.46 10.24 46.05
C GLN A 521 25.20 9.63 45.41
N LYS A 522 24.90 10.00 44.16
CA LYS A 522 23.74 9.50 43.40
C LYS A 522 24.11 9.22 41.95
N ILE A 523 23.44 8.23 41.36
CA ILE A 523 23.50 7.94 39.93
C ILE A 523 22.59 8.94 39.22
N LEU A 524 23.15 9.66 38.25
CA LEU A 524 22.46 10.65 37.43
C LEU A 524 22.50 10.23 35.97
N PHE A 525 21.40 10.51 35.26
CA PHE A 525 21.24 10.15 33.85
C PHE A 525 21.31 11.42 33.00
N PHE A 526 22.26 11.47 32.06
CA PHE A 526 22.48 12.65 31.21
C PHE A 526 22.28 12.32 29.72
N GLY A 527 21.69 13.24 28.96
CA GLY A 527 21.45 13.06 27.52
C GLY A 527 22.70 13.28 26.64
N THR A 528 23.72 13.99 27.13
CA THR A 528 24.98 14.23 26.42
C THR A 528 26.18 14.23 27.37
N THR A 529 27.38 13.91 26.85
CA THR A 529 28.64 14.01 27.60
C THR A 529 28.95 15.44 28.08
N PHE A 530 28.41 16.44 27.40
CA PHE A 530 28.55 17.85 27.77
C PHE A 530 27.79 18.20 29.06
N ASP A 531 26.63 17.59 29.28
CA ASP A 531 25.83 17.82 30.50
C ASP A 531 26.50 17.19 31.73
N VAL A 532 27.17 16.05 31.55
CA VAL A 532 28.04 15.44 32.59
C VAL A 532 29.17 16.40 32.97
N LEU A 533 29.83 17.03 32.00
CA LEU A 533 30.90 17.99 32.25
C LEU A 533 30.39 19.28 32.90
N ARG A 534 29.18 19.74 32.55
CA ARG A 534 28.54 20.89 33.20
C ARG A 534 28.22 20.58 34.67
N HIS A 535 27.69 19.38 34.95
CA HIS A 535 27.44 18.93 36.31
C HIS A 535 28.74 18.76 37.12
N LYS A 536 29.82 18.26 36.52
CA LYS A 536 31.14 18.23 37.17
C LYS A 536 31.70 19.61 37.50
N LYS A 537 31.38 20.64 36.71
CA LYS A 537 31.82 22.02 36.93
C LYS A 537 30.96 22.81 37.92
N SER A 538 29.76 22.32 38.25
CA SER A 538 28.89 22.97 39.24
C SER A 538 29.21 22.61 40.69
N HIS A 539 30.09 21.62 40.88
CA HIS A 539 30.80 21.32 42.13
C HIS A 539 32.17 21.98 42.08
#